data_AF-A0A1Q3DAB4-F1
#
_entry.id   AF-A0A1Q3DAB4-F1
#
_cell.length_a   1.000
_cell.length_b   1.000
_cell.length_c   1.000
_cell.angle_alpha   90.00
_cell.angle_beta   90.00
_cell.angle_gamma   90.00
#
_symmetry.space_group_name_H-M   'P 1'
#
loop_
_entity.id
_entity.type
_entity.pdbx_description
1 polymer ?
#
loop_
_entity_poly.entity_id
_entity_poly.type
_entity_poly.pdbx_seq_one_letter_code
_entity_poly.pdbx_strand_id
1 'polypeptide(L)' 'RKDHFPLPFIDQILEKLSGNSYFSFLDGYSGYNQVSVCHEEQEKTTFTCPYGTFA' A
#
# COMPACT_ATOMS: atom_id res chain seq x y z
N ARG A 1 -1.80 -7.18 18.89
CA ARG A 1 -1.66 -5.70 18.79
C ARG A 1 -1.54 -5.39 17.30
N LYS A 2 -2.49 -4.65 16.70
CA LYS A 2 -2.34 -4.24 15.30
C LYS A 2 -1.21 -3.22 15.22
N ASP A 3 -0.43 -3.29 14.14
CA ASP A 3 0.59 -2.29 13.89
C ASP A 3 -0.12 -0.97 13.54
N HIS A 4 0.25 0.12 14.21
CA HIS A 4 -0.40 1.41 14.06
C HIS A 4 0.51 2.35 13.29
N PHE A 5 0.32 2.41 11.97
CA PHE A 5 0.94 3.40 11.11
C PHE A 5 -0.12 4.41 10.66
N PRO A 6 -0.27 5.56 11.36
CA PRO A 6 -1.33 6.51 11.04
C PRO A 6 -1.06 7.15 9.68
N LEU A 7 -2.08 7.14 8.82
CA LEU A 7 -2.02 7.87 7.56
C LEU A 7 -2.09 9.39 7.85
N PRO A 8 -1.24 10.21 7.21
CA PRO A 8 -1.32 11.65 7.34
C PRO A 8 -2.63 12.19 6.77
N PHE A 9 -3.14 13.28 7.35
CA PHE A 9 -4.29 13.99 6.81
C PHE A 9 -3.91 14.73 5.53
N ILE A 10 -4.86 14.82 4.59
CA ILE A 10 -4.65 15.49 3.29
C ILE A 10 -4.19 16.94 3.49
N ASP A 11 -4.77 17.67 4.45
CA ASP A 11 -4.42 19.07 4.72
C ASP A 11 -2.94 19.24 5.08
N GLN A 12 -2.35 18.29 5.82
CA GLN A 12 -0.92 18.33 6.18
C GLN A 12 -0.02 18.12 4.96
N ILE A 13 -0.47 17.35 3.97
CA ILE A 13 0.26 17.15 2.72
C ILE A 13 0.15 18.43 1.87
N LEU A 14 -1.05 19.00 1.75
CA LEU A 14 -1.29 20.22 0.98
C LEU A 14 -0.52 21.42 1.52
N GLU A 15 -0.45 21.58 2.84
CA GLU A 15 0.35 22.64 3.48
C GLU A 15 1.84 22.51 3.12
N LYS A 16 2.38 21.29 3.13
CA LYS A 16 3.78 21.03 2.72
C LYS A 16 4.03 21.28 1.24
N LEU A 17 3.02 21.07 0.40
CA LEU A 17 3.12 21.29 -1.04
C LEU A 17 2.97 22.78 -1.39
N SER A 18 2.34 23.58 -0.53
CA SER A 18 2.13 25.01 -0.75
C SER A 18 3.44 25.76 -1.00
N GLY A 19 3.42 26.70 -1.95
CA GLY A 19 4.59 27.51 -2.32
C GLY A 19 5.55 26.88 -3.34
N ASN A 20 5.39 25.60 -3.68
CA ASN A 20 6.17 24.98 -4.76
C ASN A 20 5.55 25.25 -6.14
N SER A 21 6.39 25.51 -7.14
CA SER A 21 5.95 25.84 -8.50
C SER A 21 5.82 24.64 -9.44
N TYR A 22 6.40 23.50 -9.07
CA TYR A 22 6.43 22.28 -9.88
C TYR A 22 6.21 21.05 -9.00
N PHE A 23 5.45 20.09 -9.52
CA PHE A 23 5.14 18.84 -8.83
C PHE A 23 5.29 17.66 -9.79
N SER A 24 5.78 16.55 -9.26
CA SER A 24 5.82 15.26 -9.94
C SER A 24 5.17 14.22 -9.02
N PHE A 25 4.35 13.35 -9.59
CA PHE A 25 3.64 12.30 -8.86
C PHE A 25 4.02 10.93 -9.38
N LEU A 26 4.10 9.96 -8.48
CA LEU A 26 4.27 8.53 -8.77
C LEU A 26 3.04 7.80 -8.19
N ASP A 27 2.34 7.02 -9.01
CA ASP A 27 1.04 6.45 -8.65
C ASP A 27 1.09 5.27 -7.68
N GLY A 28 2.23 4.60 -7.57
CA GLY A 28 2.41 3.44 -6.70
C GLY A 28 1.42 2.30 -6.95
N TYR A 29 0.78 2.22 -8.12
CA TYR A 29 -0.33 1.30 -8.38
C TYR A 29 0.05 -0.17 -8.10
N SER A 30 1.27 -0.56 -8.47
CA SER A 30 1.79 -1.91 -8.24
C SER A 30 2.44 -2.12 -6.86
N GLY A 31 2.44 -1.11 -5.98
CA GLY A 31 3.13 -1.15 -4.69
C GLY A 31 2.69 -2.32 -3.81
N TYR A 32 1.39 -2.64 -3.79
CA TYR A 32 0.85 -3.76 -3.02
C TYR A 32 1.40 -5.13 -3.47
N ASN A 33 1.74 -5.28 -4.76
CA ASN A 33 2.22 -6.54 -5.33
C ASN A 33 3.75 -6.67 -5.28
N GLN A 34 4.48 -5.62 -4.88
CA GLN A 34 5.94 -5.60 -4.80
C GLN A 34 6.45 -5.91 -3.39
N VAL A 35 5.60 -5.75 -2.37
CA VAL A 35 5.95 -6.05 -0.98
C VAL A 35 5.76 -7.55 -0.73
N SER A 36 6.83 -8.23 -0.35
CA SER A 36 6.79 -9.66 -0.01
C SER A 36 5.99 -9.91 1.27
N VAL A 37 5.03 -10.83 1.22
CA VAL A 37 4.35 -11.34 2.40
C VAL A 37 5.30 -12.27 3.17
N CYS A 38 5.30 -12.16 4.50
CA CYS A 38 6.06 -13.08 5.36
C CYS A 38 5.63 -14.52 5.09
N HIS A 39 6.57 -15.45 4.98
CA HIS A 39 6.30 -16.85 4.61
C HIS A 39 5.29 -17.53 5.54
N GLU A 40 5.31 -17.20 6.84
CA GLU A 40 4.38 -17.75 7.84
C GLU A 40 2.93 -17.23 7.68
N GLU A 41 2.74 -16.12 6.95
CA GLU A 41 1.46 -15.44 6.80
C GLU A 41 0.86 -15.60 5.39
N GLN A 42 1.59 -16.18 4.44
CA GLN A 42 1.14 -16.38 3.05
C GLN A 42 -0.15 -17.20 2.93
N GLU A 43 -0.33 -18.21 3.79
CA GLU A 43 -1.56 -19.03 3.79
C GLU A 43 -2.81 -18.17 4.05
N LYS A 44 -2.69 -17.09 4.85
CA LYS A 44 -3.82 -16.19 5.18
C LYS A 44 -4.22 -15.30 4.01
N THR A 45 -3.34 -15.14 3.02
CA THR A 45 -3.61 -14.36 1.80
C THR A 45 -4.04 -15.23 0.62
N THR A 46 -4.26 -16.52 0.84
CA THR A 46 -4.70 -17.44 -0.21
C THR A 46 -6.08 -17.08 -0.75
N PHE A 47 -6.27 -17.30 -2.05
CA PHE A 47 -7.58 -17.15 -2.69
C PHE A 47 -7.91 -18.39 -3.52
N THR A 48 -9.20 -18.74 -3.55
CA THR A 48 -9.72 -19.88 -4.31
C THR A 48 -10.54 -19.37 -5.48
N CYS A 49 -10.26 -19.90 -6.66
CA CYS A 49 -11.06 -19.68 -7.86
C CYS A 49 -11.43 -21.04 -8.50
N PRO A 50 -12.30 -21.08 -9.53
CA PRO A 50 -12.70 -22.34 -10.16
C PRO A 50 -11.54 -23.21 -10.68
N TYR A 51 -10.36 -22.60 -10.89
CA TYR A 51 -9.17 -23.26 -11.42
C TYR A 51 -8.20 -23.74 -10.33
N GLY A 52 -8.46 -23.44 -9.05
CA GLY A 52 -7.63 -23.88 -7.93
C GLY A 52 -7.48 -22.84 -6.81
N THR A 53 -6.63 -23.17 -5.85
CA THR A 53 -6.24 -22.32 -4.73
C THR A 53 -4.81 -21.84 -4.93
N PHE A 54 -4.58 -20.53 -4.74
CA PHE A 54 -3.30 -19.87 -4.93
C PHE A 54 -2.88 -19.20 -3.62
N ALA A 55 -1.58 -19.26 -3.31
CA ALA A 55 -0.94 -18.66 -2.13
C ALA A 55 0.02 -17.55 -2.56
#